data_AF-A0A956R1X5-F1
#
_entry.id   AF-A0A956R1X5-F1
#
_cell.length_a   1.000
_cell.length_b   1.000
_cell.length_c   1.000
_cell.angle_alpha   90.00
_cell.angle_beta   90.00
_cell.angle_gamma   90.00
#
_symmetry.space_group_name_H-M   'P 1'
#
loop_
_entity.id
_entity.type
_entity.pdbx_description
1 polymer ?
#
loop_
_entity_poly.entity_id
_entity_poly.type
_entity_poly.pdbx_seq_one_letter_code
_entity_poly.pdbx_strand_id
1 'polypeptide(L)'
;MAILPVAMDRDEALSLLGVDAGADPRTVKRAYLRRLKKTKPERDPEGFKRLREAYELLEQEQDHQEEDHEHEPQPEFAPSSANVVEVPQPPSSEPRASFADCVHDIHMALEDGDLDRACEQAAAAIARSESMEAPALPAALMVDLTLSALSSASDPAPARYAFRSWSAHSNVFDATRGELENDELAKLALVAELVELPPDFPRPVAQLIATALFSGDPDSERDRLCDLTDERPAMAIHAQETLMRHAPGLAAIYSASLDTGTPDTRRDAGDHPLVKLLFFVFAFGLAAFLNASHCGCQSP
;
A
#
# COMPACT_ATOMS: atom_id res chain seq x y z
N MET A 1 -29.89 -35.25 -15.87
CA MET A 1 -28.76 -35.33 -14.92
C MET A 1 -28.07 -33.99 -14.95
N ALA A 2 -28.42 -33.09 -14.02
CA ALA A 2 -27.70 -31.84 -13.83
C ALA A 2 -26.53 -32.15 -12.90
N ILE A 3 -25.31 -32.07 -13.43
CA ILE A 3 -24.08 -32.09 -12.64
C ILE A 3 -24.01 -30.70 -12.00
N LEU A 4 -24.22 -30.63 -10.68
CA LEU A 4 -23.97 -29.41 -9.90
C LEU A 4 -22.48 -29.04 -10.04
N PRO A 5 -22.13 -27.75 -10.17
CA PRO A 5 -20.74 -27.34 -10.32
C PRO A 5 -19.98 -27.70 -9.04
N VAL A 6 -18.82 -28.32 -9.22
CA VAL A 6 -17.96 -28.79 -8.12
C VAL A 6 -17.50 -27.56 -7.32
N ALA A 7 -17.98 -27.42 -6.09
CA ALA A 7 -17.40 -26.51 -5.11
C ALA A 7 -15.97 -27.01 -4.80
N MET A 8 -15.00 -26.11 -4.84
CA MET A 8 -13.59 -26.40 -4.58
C MET A 8 -13.43 -27.13 -3.24
N ASP A 9 -12.60 -28.17 -3.21
CA ASP A 9 -12.32 -28.92 -1.99
C ASP A 9 -11.13 -28.31 -1.21
N ARG A 10 -11.01 -28.69 0.07
CA ARG A 10 -9.99 -28.15 0.98
C ARG A 10 -8.57 -28.40 0.49
N ASP A 11 -8.29 -29.59 -0.02
CA ASP A 11 -6.95 -29.96 -0.49
C ASP A 11 -6.59 -29.19 -1.76
N GLU A 12 -7.58 -28.93 -2.63
CA GLU A 12 -7.48 -28.05 -3.78
C GLU A 12 -7.25 -26.60 -3.36
N ALA A 13 -7.93 -26.09 -2.32
CA ALA A 13 -7.71 -24.76 -1.77
C ALA A 13 -6.29 -24.57 -1.18
N LEU A 14 -5.81 -25.56 -0.41
CA LEU A 14 -4.45 -25.58 0.14
C LEU A 14 -3.38 -25.61 -0.95
N SER A 15 -3.59 -26.43 -1.99
CA SER A 15 -2.70 -26.53 -3.16
C SER A 15 -2.72 -25.23 -3.97
N LEU A 16 -3.90 -24.65 -4.17
CA LEU A 16 -4.07 -23.38 -4.87
C LEU A 16 -3.41 -22.24 -4.11
N LEU A 17 -3.40 -22.26 -2.78
CA LEU A 17 -2.69 -21.30 -1.92
C LEU A 17 -1.26 -21.74 -1.57
N GLY A 18 -0.81 -22.92 -1.98
CA GLY A 18 0.55 -23.43 -1.77
C GLY A 18 0.97 -23.42 -0.31
N VAL A 19 0.03 -23.76 0.57
CA VAL A 19 0.22 -23.82 2.03
C VAL A 19 0.00 -25.24 2.51
N ASP A 20 0.66 -25.60 3.60
CA ASP A 20 0.52 -26.92 4.22
C ASP A 20 -0.85 -27.08 4.90
N ALA A 21 -1.34 -28.31 5.03
CA ALA A 21 -2.63 -28.61 5.64
C ALA A 21 -2.76 -28.20 7.12
N GLY A 22 -1.63 -27.98 7.80
CA GLY A 22 -1.53 -27.43 9.17
C GLY A 22 -1.08 -25.97 9.22
N ALA A 23 -1.15 -25.23 8.11
CA ALA A 23 -0.77 -23.82 8.09
C ALA A 23 -1.68 -22.99 9.00
N ASP A 24 -1.08 -22.19 9.89
CA ASP A 24 -1.81 -21.25 10.73
C ASP A 24 -2.55 -20.19 9.88
N PRO A 25 -3.57 -19.51 10.44
CA PRO A 25 -4.35 -18.51 9.71
C PRO A 25 -3.52 -17.37 9.11
N ARG A 26 -2.42 -16.98 9.78
CA ARG A 26 -1.51 -15.93 9.28
C ARG A 26 -0.73 -16.43 8.07
N THR A 27 -0.35 -17.71 8.04
CA THR A 27 0.35 -18.36 6.93
C THR A 27 -0.57 -18.52 5.71
N VAL A 28 -1.83 -18.91 5.91
CA VAL A 28 -2.86 -18.96 4.86
C VAL A 28 -3.08 -17.57 4.25
N LYS A 29 -3.28 -16.55 5.10
CA LYS A 29 -3.47 -15.16 4.68
C LYS A 29 -2.28 -14.59 3.91
N ARG A 30 -1.04 -14.83 4.37
CA ARG A 30 0.18 -14.40 3.66
C ARG A 30 0.30 -15.08 2.29
N ALA A 31 -0.10 -16.33 2.17
CA ALA A 31 -0.04 -17.06 0.91
C ALA A 31 -1.09 -16.57 -0.10
N TYR A 32 -2.28 -16.25 0.38
CA TYR A 32 -3.33 -15.58 -0.40
C TYR A 32 -2.84 -14.25 -0.96
N LEU A 33 -2.32 -13.35 -0.12
CA LEU A 33 -1.82 -12.02 -0.54
C LEU A 33 -0.67 -12.11 -1.55
N ARG A 34 0.26 -13.06 -1.37
CA ARG A 34 1.36 -13.27 -2.35
C ARG A 34 0.86 -13.72 -3.71
N ARG A 35 -0.20 -14.54 -3.76
CA ARG A 35 -0.80 -14.95 -5.03
C ARG A 35 -1.69 -13.87 -5.63
N LEU A 36 -2.39 -13.11 -4.79
CA LEU A 36 -3.19 -11.96 -5.21
C LEU A 36 -2.34 -10.94 -5.98
N LYS A 37 -1.12 -10.65 -5.49
CA LYS A 37 -0.15 -9.79 -6.20
C LYS A 37 0.26 -10.31 -7.58
N LYS A 38 0.20 -11.64 -7.81
CA LYS A 38 0.59 -12.28 -9.08
C LYS A 38 -0.57 -12.41 -10.07
N THR A 39 -1.79 -12.51 -9.56
CA THR A 39 -3.01 -12.68 -10.36
C THR A 39 -3.64 -11.32 -10.66
N LYS A 40 -3.20 -10.67 -11.76
CA LYS A 40 -3.81 -9.40 -12.21
C LYS A 40 -5.29 -9.64 -12.61
N PRO A 41 -6.28 -8.94 -12.02
CA PRO A 41 -7.71 -9.16 -12.28
C PRO A 41 -8.09 -8.96 -13.75
N GLU A 42 -7.38 -8.04 -14.43
CA GLU A 42 -7.57 -7.69 -15.85
C GLU A 42 -7.19 -8.84 -16.81
N ARG A 43 -6.40 -9.80 -16.34
CA ARG A 43 -5.80 -10.87 -17.17
C ARG A 43 -6.34 -12.27 -16.84
N ASP A 44 -6.83 -12.49 -15.62
CA ASP A 44 -7.50 -13.74 -15.22
C ASP A 44 -8.56 -13.51 -14.12
N PRO A 45 -9.76 -13.03 -14.47
CA PRO A 45 -10.83 -12.78 -13.51
C PRO A 45 -11.37 -14.07 -12.87
N GLU A 46 -11.31 -15.21 -13.57
CA GLU A 46 -11.72 -16.51 -13.04
C GLU A 46 -10.65 -17.11 -12.11
N GLY A 47 -9.37 -16.81 -12.35
CA GLY A 47 -8.28 -17.09 -11.41
C GLY A 47 -8.38 -16.28 -10.12
N PHE A 48 -8.82 -15.02 -10.20
CA PHE A 48 -9.06 -14.17 -9.04
C PHE A 48 -10.21 -14.70 -8.17
N LYS A 49 -11.34 -15.08 -8.78
CA LYS A 49 -12.47 -15.69 -8.06
C LYS A 49 -12.08 -16.99 -7.37
N ARG A 50 -11.38 -17.90 -8.06
CA ARG A 50 -10.90 -19.16 -7.45
C ARG A 50 -9.92 -18.93 -6.31
N LEU A 51 -9.05 -17.92 -6.41
CA LEU A 51 -8.12 -17.58 -5.34
C LEU A 51 -8.85 -17.07 -4.09
N ARG A 52 -9.92 -16.29 -4.28
CA ARG A 52 -10.78 -15.79 -3.21
C ARG A 52 -11.58 -16.91 -2.56
N GLU A 53 -12.21 -17.78 -3.35
CA GLU A 53 -12.93 -18.95 -2.85
C GLU A 53 -12.03 -19.87 -2.01
N ALA A 54 -10.74 -19.98 -2.35
CA ALA A 54 -9.80 -20.85 -1.64
C ALA A 54 -9.41 -20.27 -0.28
N TYR A 55 -9.29 -18.95 -0.20
CA TYR A 55 -9.03 -18.26 1.06
C TYR A 55 -10.25 -18.34 1.98
N GLU A 56 -11.45 -18.05 1.45
CA GLU A 56 -12.70 -18.07 2.23
C GLU A 56 -13.01 -19.48 2.78
N LEU A 57 -12.74 -20.55 2.02
CA LEU A 57 -12.93 -21.92 2.48
C LEU A 57 -11.98 -22.28 3.65
N LEU A 58 -10.70 -21.91 3.55
CA LEU A 58 -9.73 -22.20 4.61
C LEU A 58 -9.92 -21.34 5.86
N GLU A 59 -10.38 -20.10 5.70
CA GLU A 59 -10.71 -19.19 6.81
C GLU A 59 -11.92 -19.70 7.59
N GLN A 60 -12.99 -20.12 6.90
CA GLN A 60 -14.19 -20.68 7.52
C GLN A 60 -13.92 -21.96 8.33
N GLU A 61 -13.01 -22.82 7.86
CA GLU A 61 -12.65 -24.04 8.58
C GLU A 61 -11.75 -23.78 9.80
N GLN A 62 -11.00 -22.68 9.80
CA GLN A 62 -10.14 -22.29 10.92
C GLN A 62 -10.96 -21.60 12.03
N ASP A 63 -11.99 -20.84 11.67
CA ASP A 63 -12.98 -20.31 12.63
C ASP A 63 -13.76 -21.42 13.36
N HIS A 64 -13.90 -22.61 12.76
CA HIS A 64 -14.50 -23.78 13.41
C HIS A 64 -13.51 -24.58 14.29
N GLN A 65 -12.20 -24.27 14.26
CA GLN A 65 -11.17 -24.91 15.10
C GLN A 65 -10.79 -24.06 16.32
N GLU A 66 -11.14 -22.77 16.33
CA GLU A 66 -10.89 -21.88 17.47
C GLU A 66 -11.94 -22.02 18.61
N GLU A 67 -12.99 -22.83 18.44
CA GLU A 67 -13.89 -23.22 19.54
C GLU A 67 -13.26 -24.22 20.54
N ASP A 68 -12.06 -24.78 20.28
CA ASP A 68 -11.47 -25.88 21.06
C ASP A 68 -10.28 -25.51 21.97
N HIS A 69 -9.90 -24.23 22.10
CA HIS A 69 -8.75 -23.84 22.94
C HIS A 69 -8.98 -22.61 23.84
N GLU A 70 -10.02 -22.62 24.68
CA GLU A 70 -9.99 -21.87 25.95
C GLU A 70 -10.97 -22.44 27.00
N HIS A 71 -10.70 -23.65 27.54
CA HIS A 71 -11.17 -24.01 28.90
C HIS A 71 -10.37 -25.15 29.55
N GLU A 72 -9.71 -24.85 30.67
CA GLU A 72 -9.28 -25.83 31.69
C GLU A 72 -10.00 -25.50 33.02
N PRO A 73 -10.20 -26.44 33.96
CA PRO A 73 -11.32 -27.38 33.97
C PRO A 73 -12.17 -27.25 35.25
N GLN A 74 -13.50 -27.43 35.19
CA GLN A 74 -14.32 -27.82 36.36
C GLN A 74 -15.49 -28.75 35.99
N PRO A 75 -15.92 -29.64 36.91
CA PRO A 75 -16.26 -31.03 36.59
C PRO A 75 -17.75 -31.33 36.40
N GLU A 76 -17.98 -32.37 35.58
CA GLU A 76 -19.10 -33.33 35.52
C GLU A 76 -20.54 -32.83 35.71
N PHE A 77 -21.42 -33.06 34.72
CA PHE A 77 -22.47 -34.09 34.78
C PHE A 77 -23.10 -34.31 33.38
N ALA A 78 -23.51 -35.56 33.14
CA ALA A 78 -23.81 -36.20 31.86
C ALA A 78 -25.21 -35.83 31.25
N PRO A 79 -25.57 -36.36 30.06
CA PRO A 79 -26.35 -35.68 29.02
C PRO A 79 -27.86 -35.79 29.17
N SER A 80 -28.63 -34.83 28.62
CA SER A 80 -30.02 -35.08 28.25
C SER A 80 -30.52 -34.14 27.15
N SER A 81 -31.25 -34.74 26.23
CA SER A 81 -31.74 -34.23 24.95
C SER A 81 -32.78 -33.11 25.04
N ALA A 82 -32.86 -32.36 23.93
CA ALA A 82 -34.03 -31.72 23.36
C ALA A 82 -34.59 -30.46 24.08
N ASN A 83 -34.27 -29.30 23.51
CA ASN A 83 -35.29 -28.37 22.99
C ASN A 83 -34.64 -27.29 22.13
N VAL A 84 -35.12 -27.16 20.89
CA VAL A 84 -34.88 -25.99 20.04
C VAL A 84 -35.59 -24.81 20.70
N VAL A 85 -34.82 -23.92 21.32
CA VAL A 85 -35.31 -22.60 21.72
C VAL A 85 -34.80 -21.63 20.66
N GLU A 86 -35.74 -21.09 19.89
CA GLU A 86 -35.51 -19.95 19.01
C GLU A 86 -35.08 -18.77 19.91
N VAL A 87 -33.78 -18.44 19.89
CA VAL A 87 -33.24 -17.28 20.61
C VAL A 87 -33.67 -16.03 19.85
N PRO A 88 -34.37 -15.06 20.49
CA PRO A 88 -34.68 -13.79 19.86
C PRO A 88 -33.38 -13.06 19.49
N GLN A 89 -33.19 -12.73 18.21
CA GLN A 89 -32.04 -11.95 17.77
C GLN A 89 -31.98 -10.61 18.56
N PRO A 90 -30.86 -10.29 19.24
CA PRO A 90 -30.66 -8.95 19.78
C PRO A 90 -30.61 -7.93 18.63
N PRO A 91 -31.09 -6.70 18.84
CA PRO A 91 -31.18 -5.70 17.79
C PRO A 91 -29.80 -5.40 17.20
N SER A 92 -29.76 -5.38 15.87
CA SER A 92 -28.64 -5.02 15.00
C SER A 92 -27.69 -4.01 15.64
N SER A 93 -26.54 -4.50 16.08
CA SER A 93 -25.35 -3.68 16.20
C SER A 93 -24.90 -3.40 14.76
N GLU A 94 -24.74 -2.13 14.39
CA GLU A 94 -24.17 -1.74 13.09
C GLU A 94 -22.93 -2.61 12.78
N PRO A 95 -22.74 -3.07 11.54
CA PRO A 95 -21.56 -3.85 11.21
C PRO A 95 -20.35 -2.94 11.40
N ARG A 96 -19.50 -3.24 12.40
CA ARG A 96 -18.12 -2.73 12.40
C ARG A 96 -17.52 -3.22 11.10
N ALA A 97 -17.35 -2.31 10.12
CA ALA A 97 -16.68 -2.63 8.87
C ALA A 97 -15.34 -3.29 9.22
N SER A 98 -15.13 -4.50 8.72
CA SER A 98 -13.89 -5.22 8.93
C SER A 98 -12.74 -4.41 8.32
N PHE A 99 -11.51 -4.61 8.79
CA PHE A 99 -10.34 -4.02 8.15
C PHE A 99 -10.27 -4.38 6.65
N ALA A 100 -10.68 -5.61 6.30
CA ALA A 100 -10.75 -6.07 4.91
C ALA A 100 -11.74 -5.24 4.09
N ASP A 101 -12.91 -4.92 4.66
CA ASP A 101 -13.92 -4.07 4.02
C ASP A 101 -13.37 -2.65 3.80
N CYS A 102 -12.64 -2.12 4.77
CA CYS A 102 -12.02 -0.80 4.67
C CYS A 102 -11.00 -0.73 3.52
N VAL A 103 -10.13 -1.74 3.42
CA VAL A 103 -9.14 -1.84 2.34
C VAL A 103 -9.83 -1.99 0.98
N HIS A 104 -10.86 -2.84 0.89
CA HIS A 104 -11.62 -3.06 -0.33
C HIS A 104 -12.33 -1.77 -0.79
N ASP A 105 -12.97 -1.07 0.14
CA ASP A 105 -13.67 0.18 -0.12
C ASP A 105 -12.74 1.25 -0.69
N ILE A 106 -11.53 1.40 -0.13
CA ILE A 106 -10.52 2.35 -0.64
C ILE A 106 -10.09 1.95 -2.06
N HIS A 107 -9.86 0.66 -2.32
CA HIS A 107 -9.54 0.18 -3.66
C HIS A 107 -10.65 0.50 -4.67
N MET A 108 -11.92 0.31 -4.28
CA MET A 108 -13.05 0.63 -5.15
C MET A 108 -13.14 2.12 -5.44
N ALA A 109 -12.96 2.97 -4.43
CA ALA A 109 -12.92 4.41 -4.65
C ALA A 109 -11.77 4.83 -5.57
N LEU A 110 -10.60 4.19 -5.49
CA LEU A 110 -9.48 4.42 -6.40
C LEU A 110 -9.78 4.00 -7.85
N GLU A 111 -10.40 2.83 -8.04
CA GLU A 111 -10.80 2.34 -9.37
C GLU A 111 -11.87 3.25 -10.01
N ASP A 112 -12.79 3.77 -9.19
CA ASP A 112 -13.81 4.74 -9.61
C ASP A 112 -13.21 6.14 -9.90
N GLY A 113 -11.95 6.39 -9.52
CA GLY A 113 -11.30 7.70 -9.60
C GLY A 113 -11.81 8.72 -8.57
N ASP A 114 -12.57 8.26 -7.57
CA ASP A 114 -13.11 9.08 -6.48
C ASP A 114 -12.07 9.23 -5.36
N LEU A 115 -11.10 10.12 -5.62
CA LEU A 115 -9.96 10.35 -4.74
C LEU A 115 -10.36 10.97 -3.39
N ASP A 116 -11.43 11.76 -3.37
CA ASP A 116 -11.95 12.36 -2.15
C ASP A 116 -12.50 11.26 -1.23
N ARG A 117 -13.36 10.39 -1.76
CA ARG A 117 -13.88 9.23 -1.04
C ARG A 117 -12.75 8.30 -0.58
N ALA A 118 -11.78 8.02 -1.44
CA ALA A 118 -10.64 7.16 -1.09
C ALA A 118 -9.82 7.74 0.07
N CYS A 119 -9.57 9.06 0.08
CA CYS A 119 -8.87 9.74 1.17
C CYS A 119 -9.69 9.73 2.47
N GLU A 120 -11.00 9.97 2.41
CA GLU A 120 -11.89 9.93 3.57
C GLU A 120 -11.90 8.54 4.22
N GLN A 121 -12.02 7.48 3.40
CA GLN A 121 -12.02 6.10 3.87
C GLN A 121 -10.66 5.70 4.46
N ALA A 122 -9.56 6.14 3.85
CA ALA A 122 -8.21 5.92 4.39
C ALA A 122 -8.02 6.60 5.74
N ALA A 123 -8.42 7.87 5.87
CA ALA A 123 -8.33 8.62 7.13
C ALA A 123 -9.16 7.94 8.24
N ALA A 124 -10.38 7.48 7.92
CA ALA A 124 -11.22 6.76 8.86
C ALA A 124 -10.61 5.43 9.31
N ALA A 125 -9.96 4.70 8.38
CA ALA A 125 -9.27 3.46 8.72
C ALA A 125 -8.03 3.70 9.60
N ILE A 126 -7.25 4.74 9.33
CA ILE A 126 -6.09 5.11 10.14
C ILE A 126 -6.52 5.47 11.57
N ALA A 127 -7.55 6.30 11.73
CA ALA A 127 -8.08 6.66 13.05
C ALA A 127 -8.60 5.43 13.85
N ARG A 128 -9.15 4.42 13.16
CA ARG A 128 -9.53 3.15 13.80
C ARG A 128 -8.30 2.33 14.25
N SER A 129 -7.23 2.33 13.45
CA SER A 129 -5.98 1.64 13.82
C SER A 129 -5.34 2.22 15.07
N GLU A 130 -5.38 3.54 15.23
CA GLU A 130 -4.84 4.24 16.41
C GLU A 130 -5.61 3.93 17.70
N SER A 131 -6.91 3.65 17.59
CA SER A 131 -7.81 3.54 18.75
C SER A 131 -8.12 2.11 19.18
N MET A 132 -7.96 1.11 18.29
CA MET A 132 -8.58 -0.21 18.46
C MET A 132 -7.63 -1.39 18.22
N GLU A 133 -6.31 -1.16 18.18
CA GLU A 133 -5.29 -2.16 17.79
C GLU A 133 -5.59 -2.84 16.44
N ALA A 134 -6.32 -2.15 15.56
CA ALA A 134 -6.59 -2.65 14.21
C ALA A 134 -5.32 -2.58 13.36
N PRO A 135 -5.14 -3.51 12.40
CA PRO A 135 -3.95 -3.50 11.55
C PRO A 135 -3.86 -2.20 10.73
N ALA A 136 -2.63 -1.76 10.48
CA ALA A 136 -2.37 -0.61 9.63
C ALA A 136 -2.71 -0.92 8.16
N LEU A 137 -3.12 0.11 7.41
CA LEU A 137 -3.32 -0.01 5.97
C LEU A 137 -2.02 -0.47 5.26
N PRO A 138 -2.12 -1.28 4.18
CA PRO A 138 -0.95 -1.70 3.43
C PRO A 138 -0.19 -0.53 2.80
N ALA A 139 1.14 -0.59 2.82
CA ALA A 139 1.99 0.45 2.24
C ALA A 139 1.73 0.69 0.74
N ALA A 140 1.53 -0.39 -0.02
CA ALA A 140 1.22 -0.29 -1.45
C ALA A 140 -0.07 0.51 -1.71
N LEU A 141 -1.14 0.24 -0.94
CA LEU A 141 -2.40 0.98 -1.03
C LEU A 141 -2.20 2.46 -0.72
N MET A 142 -1.46 2.77 0.35
CA MET A 142 -1.19 4.16 0.73
C MET A 142 -0.33 4.89 -0.31
N VAL A 143 0.65 4.20 -0.91
CA VAL A 143 1.45 4.74 -2.01
C VAL A 143 0.59 5.03 -3.24
N ASP A 144 -0.24 4.08 -3.66
CA ASP A 144 -1.08 4.22 -4.85
C ASP A 144 -2.13 5.32 -4.68
N LEU A 145 -2.79 5.39 -3.51
CA LEU A 145 -3.70 6.47 -3.15
C LEU A 145 -3.00 7.83 -3.22
N THR A 146 -1.83 7.93 -2.58
CA THR A 146 -1.09 9.20 -2.47
C THR A 146 -0.62 9.68 -3.83
N LEU A 147 -0.08 8.79 -4.66
CA LEU A 147 0.39 9.14 -6.00
C LEU A 147 -0.77 9.46 -6.97
N SER A 148 -1.89 8.76 -6.86
CA SER A 148 -3.11 9.08 -7.62
C SER A 148 -3.65 10.46 -7.27
N ALA A 149 -3.70 10.79 -5.97
CA ALA A 149 -4.11 12.10 -5.50
C ALA A 149 -3.14 13.22 -5.91
N LEU A 150 -1.83 13.00 -5.75
CA LEU A 150 -0.82 14.01 -6.10
C LEU A 150 -0.73 14.28 -7.60
N SER A 151 -1.02 13.29 -8.45
CA SER A 151 -1.04 13.46 -9.90
C SER A 151 -2.31 14.17 -10.37
N SER A 152 -3.47 13.82 -9.81
CA SER A 152 -4.77 14.12 -10.45
C SER A 152 -5.77 14.91 -9.60
N ALA A 153 -5.70 14.85 -8.26
CA ALA A 153 -6.69 15.53 -7.41
C ALA A 153 -6.57 17.04 -7.49
N SER A 154 -7.72 17.74 -7.42
CA SER A 154 -7.79 19.21 -7.37
C SER A 154 -7.12 19.79 -6.13
N ASP A 155 -7.24 19.10 -4.99
CA ASP A 155 -6.56 19.39 -3.73
C ASP A 155 -5.90 18.11 -3.20
N PRO A 156 -4.56 18.02 -3.14
CA PRO A 156 -3.86 16.86 -2.62
C PRO A 156 -3.70 16.86 -1.09
N ALA A 157 -4.19 17.89 -0.38
CA ALA A 157 -4.01 18.00 1.08
C ALA A 157 -4.56 16.79 1.87
N PRO A 158 -5.75 16.23 1.55
CA PRO A 158 -6.27 15.05 2.24
C PRO A 158 -5.34 13.83 2.13
N ALA A 159 -4.79 13.59 0.94
CA ALA A 159 -3.87 12.47 0.71
C ALA A 159 -2.54 12.66 1.46
N ARG A 160 -1.98 13.88 1.45
CA ARG A 160 -0.77 14.21 2.24
C ARG A 160 -1.01 13.98 3.73
N TYR A 161 -2.16 14.39 4.25
CA TYR A 161 -2.53 14.19 5.64
C TYR A 161 -2.66 12.70 5.97
N ALA A 162 -3.39 11.94 5.17
CA ALA A 162 -3.58 10.50 5.36
C ALA A 162 -2.23 9.75 5.33
N PHE A 163 -1.35 10.06 4.37
CA PHE A 163 -0.02 9.45 4.30
C PHE A 163 0.83 9.78 5.54
N ARG A 164 0.87 11.05 5.97
CA ARG A 164 1.62 11.46 7.16
C ARG A 164 1.11 10.76 8.41
N SER A 165 -0.20 10.76 8.63
CA SER A 165 -0.84 10.09 9.76
C SER A 165 -0.55 8.58 9.75
N TRP A 166 -0.71 7.91 8.61
CA TRP A 166 -0.37 6.50 8.47
C TRP A 166 1.11 6.19 8.76
N SER A 167 2.02 7.01 8.21
CA SER A 167 3.46 6.80 8.33
C SER A 167 3.97 6.99 9.77
N ALA A 168 3.35 7.90 10.53
CA ALA A 168 3.71 8.19 11.92
C ALA A 168 3.32 7.03 12.87
N HIS A 169 2.18 6.37 12.62
CA HIS A 169 1.64 5.38 13.55
C HIS A 169 2.16 3.97 13.31
N SER A 170 2.42 3.61 12.06
CA SER A 170 2.60 2.20 11.71
C SER A 170 4.01 1.67 12.00
N ASN A 171 4.93 2.52 12.49
CA ASN A 171 6.38 2.25 12.46
C ASN A 171 6.75 1.58 11.11
N VAL A 172 6.18 2.08 10.00
CA VAL A 172 6.05 1.36 8.71
C VAL A 172 7.39 0.79 8.30
N PHE A 173 8.44 1.60 8.43
CA PHE A 173 9.78 1.25 8.01
C PHE A 173 10.43 0.15 8.86
N ASP A 174 9.94 -0.12 10.08
CA ASP A 174 10.32 -1.28 10.93
C ASP A 174 9.46 -2.52 10.61
N ALA A 175 8.13 -2.37 10.59
CA ALA A 175 7.19 -3.49 10.48
C ALA A 175 7.11 -4.09 9.07
N THR A 176 7.27 -3.26 8.03
CA THR A 176 7.26 -3.71 6.62
C THR A 176 8.65 -4.05 6.08
N ARG A 177 9.71 -3.88 6.89
CA ARG A 177 11.13 -4.05 6.48
C ARG A 177 11.47 -5.46 6.01
N GLY A 178 10.75 -6.47 6.47
CA GLY A 178 10.95 -7.87 6.05
C GLY A 178 10.06 -8.32 4.89
N GLU A 179 9.11 -7.48 4.45
CA GLU A 179 8.02 -7.88 3.54
C GLU A 179 8.04 -7.17 2.19
N LEU A 180 8.68 -6.00 2.10
CA LEU A 180 8.77 -5.21 0.87
C LEU A 180 10.05 -5.52 0.10
N GLU A 181 9.94 -5.60 -1.22
CA GLU A 181 11.10 -5.63 -2.10
C GLU A 181 11.84 -4.28 -2.08
N ASN A 182 13.14 -4.27 -2.38
CA ASN A 182 13.95 -3.05 -2.33
C ASN A 182 13.38 -1.90 -3.18
N ASP A 183 12.76 -2.25 -4.31
CA ASP A 183 12.17 -1.29 -5.24
C ASP A 183 10.87 -0.66 -4.66
N GLU A 184 10.09 -1.44 -3.90
CA GLU A 184 8.90 -0.95 -3.19
C GLU A 184 9.30 0.02 -2.06
N LEU A 185 10.39 -0.28 -1.34
CA LEU A 185 10.95 0.61 -0.32
C LEU A 185 11.48 1.92 -0.90
N ALA A 186 12.15 1.85 -2.05
CA ALA A 186 12.64 3.01 -2.78
C ALA A 186 11.48 3.94 -3.16
N LYS A 187 10.42 3.37 -3.75
CA LYS A 187 9.21 4.12 -4.12
C LYS A 187 8.56 4.77 -2.91
N LEU A 188 8.41 4.04 -1.80
CA LEU A 188 7.85 4.56 -0.56
C LEU A 188 8.64 5.76 -0.02
N ALA A 189 9.98 5.70 -0.05
CA ALA A 189 10.83 6.80 0.41
C ALA A 189 10.69 8.05 -0.47
N LEU A 190 10.63 7.89 -1.79
CA LEU A 190 10.43 9.01 -2.72
C LEU A 190 9.03 9.65 -2.56
N VAL A 191 8.00 8.85 -2.30
CA VAL A 191 6.66 9.35 -1.98
C VAL A 191 6.66 10.14 -0.68
N ALA A 192 7.36 9.66 0.35
CA ALA A 192 7.49 10.38 1.61
C ALA A 192 8.14 11.77 1.42
N GLU A 193 9.23 11.85 0.64
CA GLU A 193 9.83 13.15 0.28
C GLU A 193 8.84 14.06 -0.46
N LEU A 194 8.09 13.51 -1.43
CA LEU A 194 7.11 14.27 -2.21
C LEU A 194 5.98 14.84 -1.34
N VAL A 195 5.52 14.07 -0.35
CA VAL A 195 4.50 14.47 0.64
C VAL A 195 5.00 15.55 1.61
N GLU A 196 6.30 15.60 1.87
CA GLU A 196 6.93 16.58 2.76
C GLU A 196 7.37 17.88 2.07
N LEU A 197 7.27 17.97 0.74
CA LEU A 197 7.54 19.23 0.03
C LEU A 197 6.66 20.39 0.55
N PRO A 198 7.21 21.61 0.61
CA PRO A 198 6.51 22.77 1.13
C PRO A 198 5.33 23.15 0.23
N PRO A 199 4.31 23.85 0.77
CA PRO A 199 3.06 24.14 0.06
C PRO A 199 3.23 25.09 -1.14
N ASP A 200 4.33 25.83 -1.22
CA ASP A 200 4.68 26.69 -2.34
C ASP A 200 5.37 25.93 -3.50
N PHE A 201 5.70 24.65 -3.31
CA PHE A 201 6.32 23.84 -4.35
C PHE A 201 5.44 23.78 -5.62
N PRO A 202 6.01 23.96 -6.83
CA PRO A 202 5.22 24.03 -8.05
C PRO A 202 4.40 22.76 -8.32
N ARG A 203 3.07 22.89 -8.20
CA ARG A 203 2.14 21.79 -8.42
C ARG A 203 2.31 21.05 -9.76
N PRO A 204 2.51 21.73 -10.91
CA PRO A 204 2.73 21.01 -12.17
C PRO A 204 3.95 20.08 -12.14
N VAL A 205 5.02 20.46 -11.44
CA VAL A 205 6.20 19.62 -11.27
C VAL A 205 5.89 18.44 -10.35
N ALA A 206 5.19 18.68 -9.23
CA ALA A 206 4.76 17.61 -8.32
C ALA A 206 3.87 16.57 -9.02
N GLN A 207 2.98 17.01 -9.90
CA GLN A 207 2.09 16.14 -10.66
C GLN A 207 2.86 15.24 -11.62
N LEU A 208 3.85 15.78 -12.35
CA LEU A 208 4.69 14.99 -13.25
C LEU A 208 5.55 13.98 -12.48
N ILE A 209 6.15 14.39 -11.37
CA ILE A 209 6.89 13.48 -10.47
C ILE A 209 5.97 12.37 -9.94
N ALA A 210 4.76 12.73 -9.46
CA ALA A 210 3.80 11.75 -8.95
C ALA A 210 3.36 10.76 -10.05
N THR A 211 3.12 11.26 -11.27
CA THR A 211 2.74 10.44 -12.42
C THR A 211 3.85 9.45 -12.79
N ALA A 212 5.10 9.93 -12.83
CA ALA A 212 6.25 9.08 -13.11
C ALA A 212 6.44 7.99 -12.05
N LEU A 213 6.36 8.35 -10.76
CA LEU A 213 6.42 7.38 -9.67
C LEU A 213 5.25 6.40 -9.71
N PHE A 214 4.04 6.84 -10.05
CA PHE A 214 2.87 5.98 -10.16
C PHE A 214 3.08 4.90 -11.22
N SER A 215 3.60 5.27 -12.39
CA SER A 215 3.90 4.35 -13.49
C SER A 215 4.96 3.30 -13.15
N GLY A 216 5.77 3.53 -12.12
CA GLY A 216 6.93 2.71 -11.77
C GLY A 216 8.18 3.01 -12.61
N ASP A 217 8.09 3.97 -13.53
CA ASP A 217 9.21 4.47 -14.32
C ASP A 217 9.45 5.97 -14.02
N PRO A 218 10.48 6.29 -13.21
CA PRO A 218 10.84 7.67 -12.89
C PRO A 218 11.18 8.54 -14.11
N ASP A 219 11.54 7.93 -15.24
CA ASP A 219 11.91 8.64 -16.46
C ASP A 219 10.73 8.91 -17.40
N SER A 220 9.57 8.31 -17.15
CA SER A 220 8.41 8.36 -18.05
C SER A 220 7.89 9.77 -18.36
N GLU A 221 8.06 10.72 -17.43
CA GLU A 221 7.63 12.12 -17.58
C GLU A 221 8.79 13.09 -17.86
N ARG A 222 9.98 12.58 -18.22
CA ARG A 222 11.17 13.41 -18.46
C ARG A 222 10.94 14.46 -19.54
N ASP A 223 10.41 14.07 -20.70
CA ASP A 223 10.19 15.01 -21.80
C ASP A 223 9.23 16.13 -21.41
N ARG A 224 8.15 15.79 -20.69
CA ARG A 224 7.19 16.80 -20.20
C ARG A 224 7.81 17.73 -19.16
N LEU A 225 8.69 17.23 -18.29
CA LEU A 225 9.44 18.08 -17.35
C LEU A 225 10.42 19.01 -18.08
N CYS A 226 11.10 18.51 -19.11
CA CYS A 226 12.00 19.32 -19.95
C CYS A 226 11.23 20.44 -20.67
N ASP A 227 10.09 20.10 -21.29
CA ASP A 227 9.23 21.05 -21.99
C ASP A 227 8.66 22.09 -21.03
N LEU A 228 8.20 21.68 -19.83
CA LEU A 228 7.78 22.61 -18.77
C LEU A 228 8.90 23.57 -18.36
N THR A 229 10.13 23.05 -18.28
CA THR A 229 11.29 23.85 -17.91
C THR A 229 11.66 24.87 -18.98
N ASP A 230 11.52 24.50 -20.26
CA ASP A 230 11.69 25.44 -21.39
C ASP A 230 10.61 26.52 -21.38
N GLU A 231 9.35 26.15 -21.12
CA GLU A 231 8.22 27.08 -21.07
C GLU A 231 8.25 28.00 -19.85
N ARG A 232 8.73 27.50 -18.70
CA ARG A 232 8.63 28.16 -17.39
C ARG A 232 9.93 28.04 -16.59
N PRO A 233 11.05 28.63 -17.05
CA PRO A 233 12.36 28.43 -16.43
C PRO A 233 12.44 28.90 -14.97
N ALA A 234 11.77 30.01 -14.61
CA ALA A 234 11.72 30.48 -13.22
C ALA A 234 11.04 29.48 -12.27
N MET A 235 10.01 28.76 -12.75
CA MET A 235 9.33 27.71 -11.98
C MET A 235 10.25 26.50 -11.80
N ALA A 236 10.96 26.11 -12.85
CA ALA A 236 11.89 24.99 -12.81
C ALA A 236 13.06 25.24 -11.86
N ILE A 237 13.67 26.43 -11.89
CA ILE A 237 14.72 26.83 -10.94
C ILE A 237 14.21 26.72 -9.50
N HIS A 238 13.05 27.30 -9.21
CA HIS A 238 12.47 27.23 -7.86
C HIS A 238 12.17 25.79 -7.43
N ALA A 239 11.63 24.96 -8.32
CA ALA A 239 11.39 23.54 -8.05
C ALA A 239 12.70 22.80 -7.76
N GLN A 240 13.73 22.98 -8.60
CA GLN A 240 15.03 22.34 -8.46
C GLN A 240 15.69 22.71 -7.12
N GLU A 241 15.74 24.00 -6.78
CA GLU A 241 16.28 24.48 -5.50
C GLU A 241 15.53 23.90 -4.30
N THR A 242 14.21 23.78 -4.41
CA THR A 242 13.37 23.22 -3.35
C THR A 242 13.61 21.72 -3.18
N LEU A 243 13.71 20.96 -4.29
CA LEU A 243 14.04 19.53 -4.23
C LEU A 243 15.41 19.32 -3.60
N MET A 244 16.44 20.06 -4.04
CA MET A 244 17.80 19.92 -3.48
C MET A 244 17.86 20.18 -1.96
N ARG A 245 16.98 21.04 -1.44
CA ARG A 245 16.92 21.38 -0.02
C ARG A 245 16.08 20.42 0.82
N HIS A 246 14.97 19.92 0.28
CA HIS A 246 13.95 19.22 1.06
C HIS A 246 13.74 17.74 0.66
N ALA A 247 14.17 17.34 -0.53
CA ALA A 247 13.87 16.04 -1.12
C ALA A 247 15.07 15.51 -1.93
N PRO A 248 16.16 15.06 -1.25
CA PRO A 248 17.40 14.69 -1.91
C PRO A 248 17.26 13.48 -2.85
N GLY A 249 16.39 12.51 -2.54
CA GLY A 249 16.11 11.38 -3.42
C GLY A 249 15.42 11.82 -4.71
N LEU A 250 14.38 12.67 -4.61
CA LEU A 250 13.74 13.26 -5.78
C LEU A 250 14.70 14.17 -6.56
N ALA A 251 15.54 14.95 -5.87
CA ALA A 251 16.54 15.81 -6.49
C ALA A 251 17.54 14.99 -7.32
N ALA A 252 17.99 13.84 -6.81
CA ALA A 252 18.93 12.97 -7.52
C ALA A 252 18.38 12.46 -8.87
N ILE A 253 17.05 12.33 -8.98
CA ILE A 253 16.37 11.86 -10.18
C ILE A 253 16.03 13.01 -11.12
N TYR A 254 15.39 14.07 -10.60
CA TYR A 254 14.71 15.07 -11.43
C TYR A 254 15.49 16.37 -11.64
N SER A 255 16.62 16.60 -10.94
CA SER A 255 17.37 17.85 -11.08
C SER A 255 17.89 18.10 -12.49
N ALA A 256 18.25 17.05 -13.24
CA ALA A 256 18.71 17.19 -14.62
C ALA A 256 17.60 17.67 -15.56
N SER A 257 16.37 17.17 -15.39
CA SER A 257 15.21 17.57 -16.18
C SER A 257 14.75 19.01 -15.87
N LEU A 258 14.99 19.47 -14.62
CA LEU A 258 14.65 20.81 -14.13
C LEU A 258 15.77 21.84 -14.30
N ASP A 259 16.94 21.43 -14.77
CA ASP A 259 18.03 22.36 -15.08
C ASP A 259 17.61 23.31 -16.20
N THR A 260 18.11 24.54 -16.21
CA THR A 260 17.80 25.51 -17.28
C THR A 260 18.91 25.59 -18.34
N GLY A 261 19.84 24.62 -18.34
CA GLY A 261 20.86 24.46 -19.37
C GLY A 261 20.28 24.13 -20.75
N THR A 262 21.16 23.81 -21.70
CA THR A 262 20.75 23.57 -23.09
C THR A 262 19.77 22.38 -23.20
N PRO A 263 18.70 22.46 -24.01
CA PRO A 263 17.69 21.40 -24.08
C PRO A 263 18.24 20.02 -24.43
N ASP A 264 19.19 19.95 -25.37
CA ASP A 264 19.82 18.68 -25.79
C ASP A 264 20.57 18.02 -24.63
N THR A 265 21.35 18.79 -23.87
CA THR A 265 22.10 18.23 -22.72
C THR A 265 21.18 17.73 -21.60
N ARG A 266 19.99 18.31 -21.44
CA ARG A 266 19.02 17.89 -20.40
C ARG A 266 18.36 16.57 -20.74
N ARG A 267 17.94 16.40 -22.00
CA ARG A 267 17.35 15.15 -22.48
C ARG A 267 18.36 14.00 -22.45
N ASP A 268 19.62 14.28 -22.79
CA ASP A 268 20.70 13.28 -22.76
C ASP A 268 21.14 12.90 -21.33
N ALA A 269 21.10 13.84 -20.37
CA ALA A 269 21.57 13.62 -19.00
C ALA A 269 20.72 12.57 -18.24
N GLY A 270 19.42 12.50 -18.50
CA GLY A 270 18.54 11.52 -17.86
C GLY A 270 18.79 10.07 -18.32
N ASP A 271 19.22 9.88 -19.57
CA ASP A 271 19.55 8.54 -20.09
C ASP A 271 20.91 8.03 -19.63
N HIS A 272 21.64 8.85 -18.87
CA HIS A 272 22.97 8.48 -18.41
C HIS A 272 22.88 7.34 -17.37
N PRO A 273 23.63 6.24 -17.53
CA PRO A 273 23.59 5.09 -16.63
C PRO A 273 23.96 5.44 -15.18
N LEU A 274 24.58 6.60 -14.94
CA LEU A 274 24.92 7.11 -13.61
C LEU A 274 23.72 7.72 -12.86
N VAL A 275 22.74 8.29 -13.55
CA VAL A 275 21.50 8.78 -12.94
C VAL A 275 20.64 7.58 -12.53
N LYS A 276 20.57 6.56 -13.40
CA LYS A 276 19.97 5.26 -13.07
C LYS A 276 20.70 4.58 -11.91
N LEU A 277 22.04 4.60 -11.90
CA LEU A 277 22.83 4.07 -10.78
C LEU A 277 22.63 4.88 -9.49
N LEU A 278 22.48 6.21 -9.56
CA LEU A 278 22.17 7.07 -8.41
C LEU A 278 20.78 6.80 -7.86
N PHE A 279 19.77 6.56 -8.69
CA PHE A 279 18.46 6.06 -8.25
C PHE A 279 18.62 4.77 -7.43
N PHE A 280 19.37 3.80 -7.96
CA PHE A 280 19.67 2.57 -7.23
C PHE A 280 20.45 2.88 -5.92
N VAL A 281 21.56 3.64 -5.96
CA VAL A 281 22.42 3.92 -4.80
C VAL A 281 21.72 4.77 -3.73
N PHE A 282 20.85 5.71 -4.08
CA PHE A 282 20.04 6.47 -3.11
C PHE A 282 18.89 5.63 -2.56
N ALA A 283 18.23 4.82 -3.38
CA ALA A 283 17.29 3.81 -2.90
C ALA A 283 17.95 2.87 -1.87
N PHE A 284 19.18 2.43 -2.13
CA PHE A 284 19.96 1.58 -1.22
C PHE A 284 20.53 2.35 -0.01
N GLY A 285 20.93 3.61 -0.19
CA GLY A 285 21.62 4.42 0.82
C GLY A 285 20.68 5.15 1.79
N LEU A 286 19.53 5.65 1.31
CA LEU A 286 18.51 6.30 2.14
C LEU A 286 17.79 5.24 3.01
N ALA A 287 17.55 4.04 2.47
CA ALA A 287 17.10 2.89 3.25
C ALA A 287 18.10 2.55 4.39
N ALA A 288 19.41 2.65 4.13
CA ALA A 288 20.46 2.43 5.14
C ALA A 288 20.66 3.62 6.10
N PHE A 289 20.35 4.86 5.71
CA PHE A 289 20.44 6.05 6.55
C PHE A 289 19.24 6.16 7.51
N LEU A 290 18.03 5.89 7.02
CA LEU A 290 16.85 5.74 7.87
C LEU A 290 17.00 4.56 8.87
N ASN A 291 17.74 3.52 8.50
CA ASN A 291 18.16 2.42 9.38
C ASN A 291 19.12 2.88 10.51
N ALA A 292 19.95 3.91 10.28
CA ALA A 292 20.92 4.39 11.27
C ALA A 292 20.37 5.50 12.19
N SER A 293 19.47 6.37 11.69
CA SER A 293 18.93 7.49 12.45
C SER A 293 17.99 7.10 13.60
N HIS A 294 17.44 5.88 13.60
CA HIS A 294 16.59 5.38 14.69
C HIS A 294 17.31 4.55 15.77
N CYS A 295 18.53 4.07 15.52
CA CYS A 295 19.35 3.42 16.56
C CYS A 295 20.03 4.42 17.52
N GLY A 296 19.91 5.74 17.29
CA GLY A 296 20.58 6.78 18.06
C GLY A 296 19.92 7.20 19.39
N CYS A 297 18.75 6.68 19.74
CA CYS A 297 18.03 7.03 20.98
C CYS A 297 17.92 5.84 21.96
N GLN A 298 18.94 4.99 22.04
CA GLN A 298 19.11 4.12 23.22
C GLN A 298 20.58 4.11 23.62
N SER A 299 20.90 4.85 24.67
CA SER A 299 22.10 4.68 25.50
C SER A 299 21.93 5.48 26.79
N PRO A 300 22.51 5.00 27.90
CA PRO A 300 22.00 3.94 28.77
C PRO A 300 21.34 4.49 30.06
#